data_AF-A0A0F9DQ88-F1
#
_entry.id   AF-A0A0F9DQ88-F1
#
_cell.length_a   1.000
_cell.length_b   1.000
_cell.length_c   1.000
_cell.angle_alpha   90.00
_cell.angle_beta   90.00
_cell.angle_gamma   90.00
#
_symmetry.space_group_name_H-M   'P 1'
#
loop_
_entity.id
_entity.type
_entity.pdbx_description
1 polymer ?
#
loop_
_entity_poly.entity_id
_entity_poly.type
_entity_poly.pdbx_seq_one_letter_code
_entity_poly.pdbx_strand_id
1 'polypeptide(L)'
;MSPVKELESKKDKEKEKVKEAIEEPLKKEKIDNKPKSRKNGIENDESSKVEVKTKEEEILEKKEKKTKKMAPQLKRLIFKASIWRAYNRKCHYCEDLISRLENMEIDHIIPQKYKNQPEEFEKIKEEYELQADFDIDAYYNRVPSHKGCNVKKSDHLYQKQATLFYIEEARLKIPKIEEYEQKFEEKILISEEMLEGEINAEKLRKFFDMMGVSYEEEPIIIEVINESALLENINSFNHHLEIIRGKGPKAFEWRYYKIRAEARKVFNYWDKINIDLPVVDNLIKLMDVFINEENKILQNWSIDILNLLTAAPNLLQIIIEKSYDQLISHYEPSI
;
A
#
# COMPACT_ATOMS: atom_id res chain seq x y z
N MET A 1 5.10 46.38 16.93
CA MET A 1 6.04 45.24 16.89
C MET A 1 5.69 44.38 15.69
N SER A 2 6.67 43.90 14.92
CA SER A 2 6.41 43.09 13.71
C SER A 2 5.77 41.75 14.09
N PRO A 3 4.75 41.26 13.34
CA PRO A 3 4.12 39.95 13.56
C PRO A 3 5.10 38.78 13.63
N VAL A 4 6.28 38.93 13.00
CA VAL A 4 7.35 37.92 13.00
C VAL A 4 7.98 37.74 14.39
N LYS A 5 8.16 38.84 15.16
CA LYS A 5 8.77 38.77 16.50
C LYS A 5 7.85 38.12 17.54
N GLU A 6 6.54 38.18 17.32
CA GLU A 6 5.57 37.53 18.20
C GLU A 6 5.49 36.01 17.96
N LEU A 7 5.72 35.57 16.73
CA LEU A 7 5.79 34.14 16.36
C LEU A 7 7.07 33.47 16.87
N GLU A 8 8.22 34.15 16.82
CA GLU A 8 9.48 33.63 17.36
C GLU A 8 9.40 33.48 18.89
N SER A 9 8.85 34.48 19.59
CA SER A 9 8.63 34.42 21.04
C SER A 9 7.73 33.26 21.48
N LYS A 10 6.74 32.87 20.66
CA LYS A 10 5.84 31.74 20.96
C LYS A 10 6.54 30.40 20.77
N LYS A 11 7.38 30.26 19.74
CA LYS A 11 8.16 29.03 19.49
C LYS A 11 9.18 28.74 20.58
N ASP A 12 9.82 29.77 21.14
CA ASP A 12 10.82 29.57 22.20
C ASP A 12 10.18 29.12 23.52
N LYS A 13 9.01 29.69 23.86
CA LYS A 13 8.22 29.25 25.04
C LYS A 13 7.68 27.83 24.91
N GLU A 14 7.35 27.39 23.70
CA GLU A 14 6.91 26.01 23.44
C GLU A 14 8.07 25.00 23.58
N LYS A 15 9.27 25.36 23.09
CA LYS A 15 10.47 24.52 23.24
C LYS A 15 10.87 24.33 24.70
N GLU A 16 10.73 25.38 25.52
CA GLU A 16 11.07 25.34 26.95
C GLU A 16 10.09 24.43 27.73
N LYS A 17 8.79 24.49 27.42
CA LYS A 17 7.78 23.60 28.00
C LYS A 17 7.97 22.13 27.64
N VAL A 18 8.37 21.84 26.40
CA VAL A 18 8.67 20.45 25.97
C VAL A 18 9.92 19.93 26.69
N LYS A 19 10.90 20.78 26.96
CA LYS A 19 12.12 20.40 27.68
C LYS A 19 11.84 20.07 29.15
N GLU A 20 11.00 20.86 29.83
CA GLU A 20 10.57 20.56 31.21
C GLU A 20 9.75 19.24 31.30
N ALA A 21 8.87 18.98 30.34
CA ALA A 21 8.04 17.77 30.32
C ALA A 21 8.83 16.47 30.13
N ILE A 22 10.03 16.53 29.52
CA ILE A 22 10.91 15.37 29.28
C ILE A 22 11.83 15.11 30.47
N GLU A 23 12.22 16.13 31.24
CA GLU A 23 13.18 15.98 32.35
C GLU A 23 12.53 15.56 33.69
N GLU A 24 11.21 15.70 33.83
CA GLU A 24 10.48 15.37 35.07
C GLU A 24 10.33 13.87 35.38
N PRO A 25 10.18 12.95 34.41
CA PRO A 25 10.06 11.50 34.69
C PRO A 25 11.35 10.82 35.16
N LEU A 26 12.53 11.40 34.88
CA LEU A 26 13.83 10.75 35.13
C LEU A 26 14.35 10.87 36.57
N LYS A 27 13.60 11.54 37.47
CA LYS A 27 14.02 11.75 38.88
C LYS A 27 13.38 10.81 39.90
N LYS A 28 12.49 9.88 39.50
CA LYS A 28 11.70 9.06 40.46
C LYS A 28 12.07 7.58 40.60
N GLU A 29 13.07 7.06 39.90
CA GLU A 29 13.59 5.71 40.14
C GLU A 29 15.03 5.72 40.64
N LYS A 30 15.18 5.96 41.95
CA LYS A 30 16.34 5.49 42.73
C LYS A 30 15.81 4.71 43.91
N ILE A 31 15.58 3.43 43.72
CA ILE A 31 15.36 2.47 44.81
C ILE A 31 16.74 1.98 45.26
N ASP A 32 17.05 2.28 46.51
CA ASP A 32 18.24 1.86 47.24
C ASP A 32 18.38 0.33 47.30
N ASN A 33 19.37 -0.23 46.62
CA ASN A 33 19.86 -1.58 46.89
C ASN A 33 21.27 -1.51 47.48
N LYS A 34 21.31 -1.44 48.82
CA LYS A 34 22.54 -1.57 49.62
C LYS A 34 22.83 -3.06 49.85
N PRO A 35 24.05 -3.57 49.58
CA PRO A 35 24.34 -4.98 49.76
C PRO A 35 24.58 -5.29 51.24
N LYS A 36 23.77 -6.18 51.83
CA LYS A 36 24.07 -6.79 53.14
C LYS A 36 24.92 -8.03 52.92
N SER A 37 26.19 -7.92 53.28
CA SER A 37 27.10 -9.04 53.44
C SER A 37 26.63 -9.96 54.58
N ARG A 38 26.30 -11.21 54.26
CA ARG A 38 26.29 -12.31 55.23
C ARG A 38 27.04 -13.50 54.64
N LYS A 39 28.23 -13.74 55.19
CA LYS A 39 28.91 -15.03 55.12
C LYS A 39 28.03 -16.05 55.84
N ASN A 40 27.77 -17.19 55.21
CA ASN A 40 27.65 -18.50 55.86
C ASN A 40 27.85 -19.56 54.79
N GLY A 41 28.88 -20.39 54.99
CA GLY A 41 29.11 -21.59 54.22
C GLY A 41 28.04 -22.63 54.55
N ILE A 42 27.44 -23.19 53.51
CA ILE A 42 26.74 -24.46 53.54
C ILE A 42 27.09 -25.13 52.22
N GLU A 43 27.91 -26.19 52.30
CA GLU A 43 28.05 -27.20 51.27
C GLU A 43 26.69 -27.84 51.06
N ASN A 44 26.15 -27.76 49.84
CA ASN A 44 24.95 -28.49 49.44
C ASN A 44 25.10 -28.88 47.96
N ASP A 45 25.48 -30.15 47.78
CA ASP A 45 24.83 -31.13 46.92
C ASP A 45 24.32 -30.61 45.55
N GLU A 46 25.10 -30.88 44.50
CA GLU A 46 24.75 -30.68 43.09
C GLU A 46 23.75 -31.75 42.59
N SER A 47 22.62 -31.91 43.28
CA SER A 47 21.52 -32.73 42.81
C SER A 47 20.31 -31.86 42.42
N SER A 48 20.18 -31.65 41.11
CA SER A 48 18.92 -31.35 40.41
C SER A 48 18.13 -30.10 40.87
N LYS A 49 18.62 -28.91 40.52
CA LYS A 49 17.73 -27.76 40.32
C LYS A 49 16.96 -27.95 39.01
N VAL A 50 15.74 -28.47 39.11
CA VAL A 50 14.76 -28.36 38.03
C VAL A 50 14.34 -26.89 37.97
N GLU A 51 14.89 -26.14 37.02
CA GLU A 51 14.44 -24.79 36.69
C GLU A 51 12.96 -24.87 36.27
N VAL A 52 12.07 -24.43 37.14
CA VAL A 52 10.64 -24.30 36.85
C VAL A 52 10.49 -23.11 35.91
N LYS A 53 10.36 -23.38 34.62
CA LYS A 53 10.06 -22.37 33.60
C LYS A 53 8.80 -21.61 33.98
N THR A 54 8.84 -20.30 33.82
CA THR A 54 7.65 -19.46 33.98
C THR A 54 6.62 -19.80 32.90
N LYS A 55 5.33 -19.55 33.19
CA LYS A 55 4.26 -19.75 32.19
C LYS A 55 4.50 -18.93 30.92
N GLU A 56 5.14 -17.77 31.03
CA GLU A 56 5.49 -16.91 29.88
C GLU A 56 6.59 -17.55 29.01
N GLU A 57 7.63 -18.12 29.63
CA GLU A 57 8.69 -18.84 28.91
C GLU A 57 8.16 -20.10 28.20
N GLU A 58 7.24 -20.84 28.82
CA GLU A 58 6.60 -22.00 28.18
C GLU A 58 5.75 -21.60 26.96
N ILE A 59 5.05 -20.46 27.03
CA ILE A 59 4.27 -19.93 25.90
C ILE A 59 5.20 -19.49 24.78
N LEU A 60 6.28 -18.78 25.11
CA LEU A 60 7.26 -18.29 24.14
C LEU A 60 7.95 -19.46 23.41
N GLU A 61 8.39 -20.48 24.15
CA GLU A 61 9.01 -21.67 23.59
C GLU A 61 8.05 -22.47 22.69
N LYS A 62 6.77 -22.56 23.07
CA LYS A 62 5.73 -23.18 22.22
C LYS A 62 5.48 -22.37 20.94
N LYS A 63 5.47 -21.03 21.04
CA LYS A 63 5.33 -20.14 19.87
C LYS A 63 6.50 -20.33 18.92
N GLU A 64 7.74 -20.28 19.41
CA GLU A 64 8.94 -20.51 18.61
C GLU A 64 8.95 -21.88 17.92
N LYS A 65 8.57 -22.95 18.63
CA LYS A 65 8.48 -24.29 18.03
C LYS A 65 7.45 -24.35 16.91
N LYS A 66 6.28 -23.71 17.08
CA LYS A 66 5.24 -23.64 16.04
C LYS A 66 5.69 -22.78 14.84
N THR A 67 6.34 -21.64 15.06
CA THR A 67 6.88 -20.78 13.98
C THR A 67 8.01 -21.46 13.19
N LYS A 68 8.80 -22.32 13.84
CA LYS A 68 9.80 -23.17 13.16
C LYS A 68 9.17 -24.26 12.28
N LYS A 69 7.96 -24.74 12.63
CA LYS A 69 7.21 -25.75 11.84
C LYS A 69 6.55 -25.15 10.59
N MET A 70 6.37 -23.83 10.51
CA MET A 70 5.74 -23.18 9.36
C MET A 70 6.49 -23.42 8.05
N ALA A 71 5.75 -23.88 7.04
CA ALA A 71 6.28 -24.08 5.69
C ALA A 71 6.87 -22.78 5.12
N PRO A 72 8.02 -22.83 4.41
CA PRO A 72 8.65 -21.64 3.82
C PRO A 72 7.72 -20.85 2.89
N GLN A 73 6.83 -21.55 2.17
CA GLN A 73 5.84 -20.94 1.29
C GLN A 73 4.85 -20.06 2.08
N LEU A 74 4.48 -20.47 3.29
CA LEU A 74 3.55 -19.73 4.14
C LEU A 74 4.19 -18.45 4.67
N LYS A 75 5.46 -18.53 5.10
CA LYS A 75 6.24 -17.34 5.49
C LYS A 75 6.33 -16.34 4.35
N ARG A 76 6.59 -16.82 3.12
CA ARG A 76 6.61 -15.96 1.93
C ARG A 76 5.26 -15.29 1.66
N LEU A 77 4.15 -16.02 1.85
CA LEU A 77 2.80 -15.48 1.68
C LEU A 77 2.46 -14.43 2.73
N ILE A 78 2.83 -14.66 4.00
CA ILE A 78 2.67 -13.68 5.08
C ILE A 78 3.43 -12.40 4.73
N PHE A 79 4.73 -12.51 4.44
CA PHE A 79 5.56 -11.37 4.07
C PHE A 79 4.96 -10.59 2.89
N LYS A 80 4.54 -11.33 1.85
CA LYS A 80 3.89 -10.75 0.67
C LYS A 80 2.60 -10.01 1.04
N ALA A 81 1.72 -10.60 1.85
CA ALA A 81 0.48 -9.99 2.30
C ALA A 81 0.73 -8.75 3.19
N SER A 82 1.75 -8.79 4.04
CA SER A 82 2.10 -7.69 4.94
C SER A 82 2.59 -6.47 4.18
N ILE A 83 3.48 -6.65 3.20
CA ILE A 83 3.91 -5.56 2.31
C ILE A 83 2.70 -4.99 1.56
N TRP A 84 1.87 -5.85 0.97
CA TRP A 84 0.70 -5.39 0.22
C TRP A 84 -0.23 -4.51 1.08
N ARG A 85 -0.50 -4.90 2.32
CA ARG A 85 -1.33 -4.11 3.26
C ARG A 85 -0.64 -2.84 3.74
N ALA A 86 0.65 -2.88 4.07
CA ALA A 86 1.41 -1.71 4.53
C ALA A 86 1.43 -0.57 3.50
N TYR A 87 1.39 -0.92 2.21
CA TYR A 87 1.31 0.01 1.09
C TYR A 87 -0.12 0.32 0.64
N ASN A 88 -1.14 -0.04 1.43
CA ASN A 88 -2.55 0.16 1.10
C ASN A 88 -2.92 -0.44 -0.27
N ARG A 89 -2.33 -1.59 -0.60
CA ARG A 89 -2.51 -2.31 -1.86
C ARG A 89 -2.02 -1.55 -3.09
N LYS A 90 -1.21 -0.49 -2.95
CA LYS A 90 -0.70 0.29 -4.08
C LYS A 90 0.65 -0.23 -4.55
N CYS A 91 0.88 -0.13 -5.86
CA CYS A 91 2.21 -0.28 -6.45
C CYS A 91 3.06 0.89 -6.04
N HIS A 92 4.29 0.63 -5.62
CA HIS A 92 5.21 1.67 -5.17
C HIS A 92 5.58 2.65 -6.30
N TYR A 93 5.72 2.16 -7.54
CA TYR A 93 6.25 2.97 -8.64
C TYR A 93 5.20 3.80 -9.39
N CYS A 94 3.97 3.31 -9.50
CA CYS A 94 2.91 4.01 -10.23
C CYS A 94 1.75 4.44 -9.35
N GLU A 95 1.79 4.09 -8.05
CA GLU A 95 0.76 4.35 -7.04
C GLU A 95 -0.64 3.78 -7.34
N ASP A 96 -0.81 3.13 -8.49
CA ASP A 96 -2.04 2.45 -8.86
C ASP A 96 -2.29 1.23 -7.98
N LEU A 97 -3.58 0.92 -7.80
CA LEU A 97 -4.00 -0.23 -7.00
C LEU A 97 -3.53 -1.54 -7.63
N ILE A 98 -2.94 -2.40 -6.80
CA ILE A 98 -2.74 -3.82 -7.06
C ILE A 98 -3.95 -4.54 -6.49
N SER A 99 -4.95 -4.78 -7.34
CA SER A 99 -6.28 -5.27 -6.93
C SER A 99 -6.25 -6.63 -6.23
N ARG A 100 -5.28 -7.49 -6.55
CA ARG A 100 -5.16 -8.84 -6.00
C ARG A 100 -3.74 -9.16 -5.57
N LEU A 101 -3.58 -9.92 -4.48
CA LEU A 101 -2.26 -10.31 -3.99
C LEU A 101 -1.49 -11.18 -5.00
N GLU A 102 -2.18 -11.98 -5.82
CA GLU A 102 -1.51 -12.78 -6.86
C GLU A 102 -0.79 -11.91 -7.89
N ASN A 103 -1.36 -10.75 -8.21
CA ASN A 103 -0.84 -9.82 -9.21
C ASN A 103 0.31 -8.95 -8.69
N MET A 104 0.55 -8.98 -7.38
CA MET A 104 1.67 -8.27 -6.76
C MET A 104 2.97 -9.05 -6.94
N GLU A 105 4.05 -8.35 -7.22
CA GLU A 105 5.42 -8.86 -7.07
C GLU A 105 6.15 -8.04 -6.00
N ILE A 106 7.07 -8.69 -5.29
CA ILE A 106 8.03 -7.98 -4.44
C ILE A 106 9.22 -7.64 -5.31
N ASP A 107 9.50 -6.35 -5.43
CA ASP A 107 10.65 -5.84 -6.18
C ASP A 107 11.69 -5.27 -5.21
N HIS A 108 12.95 -5.27 -5.65
CA HIS A 108 14.06 -4.66 -4.94
C HIS A 108 14.40 -3.30 -5.54
N ILE A 109 14.36 -2.21 -4.76
CA ILE A 109 14.65 -0.85 -5.24
C ILE A 109 16.06 -0.81 -5.85
N ILE A 110 17.06 -1.25 -5.07
CA ILE A 110 18.39 -1.61 -5.55
C ILE A 110 18.33 -3.07 -6.02
N PRO A 111 18.56 -3.36 -7.32
CA PRO A 111 18.41 -4.69 -7.90
C PRO A 111 19.22 -5.79 -7.21
N GLN A 112 18.61 -6.94 -7.00
CA GLN A 112 19.23 -8.08 -6.28
C GLN A 112 20.49 -8.63 -6.95
N LYS A 113 20.72 -8.35 -8.26
CA LYS A 113 21.95 -8.74 -8.96
C LYS A 113 23.23 -8.29 -8.25
N TYR A 114 23.18 -7.16 -7.54
CA TYR A 114 24.32 -6.61 -6.81
C TYR A 114 24.76 -7.48 -5.62
N LYS A 115 23.90 -8.41 -5.15
CA LYS A 115 24.27 -9.42 -4.16
C LYS A 115 25.43 -10.30 -4.62
N ASN A 116 25.53 -10.55 -5.92
CA ASN A 116 26.59 -11.34 -6.54
C ASN A 116 27.72 -10.47 -7.12
N GLN A 117 27.69 -9.15 -6.87
CA GLN A 117 28.65 -8.17 -7.38
C GLN A 117 29.11 -7.25 -6.24
N PRO A 118 29.80 -7.80 -5.22
CA PRO A 118 30.11 -7.07 -3.99
C PRO A 118 30.91 -5.79 -4.23
N GLU A 119 31.87 -5.79 -5.16
CA GLU A 119 32.65 -4.58 -5.49
C GLU A 119 31.78 -3.46 -6.07
N GLU A 120 30.83 -3.79 -6.96
CA GLU A 120 29.90 -2.81 -7.52
C GLU A 120 28.89 -2.35 -6.47
N PHE A 121 28.48 -3.24 -5.56
CA PHE A 121 27.59 -2.89 -4.47
C PHE A 121 28.24 -1.94 -3.46
N GLU A 122 29.52 -2.14 -3.12
CA GLU A 122 30.28 -1.21 -2.29
C GLU A 122 30.37 0.17 -2.93
N LYS A 123 30.65 0.26 -4.24
CA LYS A 123 30.64 1.55 -4.96
C LYS A 123 29.28 2.25 -4.88
N ILE A 124 28.18 1.50 -5.03
CA ILE A 124 26.82 2.07 -4.86
C ILE A 124 26.62 2.56 -3.43
N LYS A 125 27.03 1.80 -2.41
CA LYS A 125 26.91 2.23 -1.02
C LYS A 125 27.69 3.52 -0.75
N GLU A 126 28.93 3.61 -1.25
CA GLU A 126 29.75 4.81 -1.14
C GLU A 126 29.13 5.99 -1.90
N GLU A 127 28.79 5.80 -3.17
CA GLU A 127 28.22 6.85 -4.02
C GLU A 127 26.89 7.36 -3.46
N TYR A 128 26.04 6.46 -2.96
CA TYR A 128 24.70 6.80 -2.50
C TYR A 128 24.67 7.14 -1.00
N GLU A 129 25.83 7.08 -0.31
CA GLU A 129 25.96 7.32 1.13
C GLU A 129 25.05 6.41 1.96
N LEU A 130 24.92 5.15 1.53
CA LEU A 130 24.18 4.13 2.26
C LEU A 130 25.00 3.68 3.49
N GLN A 131 24.29 3.15 4.49
CA GLN A 131 24.96 2.60 5.68
C GLN A 131 25.85 1.41 5.30
N ALA A 132 26.96 1.23 6.03
CA ALA A 132 27.92 0.16 5.74
C ALA A 132 27.28 -1.24 5.82
N ASP A 133 26.30 -1.41 6.71
CA ASP A 133 25.50 -2.59 6.95
C ASP A 133 24.21 -2.65 6.13
N PHE A 134 24.09 -1.85 5.06
CA PHE A 134 22.93 -1.92 4.16
C PHE A 134 22.81 -3.32 3.55
N ASP A 135 21.70 -3.98 3.87
CA ASP A 135 21.32 -5.30 3.39
C ASP A 135 20.36 -5.17 2.22
N ILE A 136 20.75 -5.76 1.09
CA ILE A 136 19.99 -5.77 -0.16
C ILE A 136 18.65 -6.50 -0.01
N ASP A 137 18.54 -7.42 0.93
CA ASP A 137 17.35 -8.22 1.20
C ASP A 137 16.48 -7.65 2.34
N ALA A 138 16.85 -6.51 2.90
CA ALA A 138 16.09 -5.88 3.98
C ALA A 138 14.79 -5.21 3.50
N TYR A 139 13.89 -4.93 4.45
CA TYR A 139 12.57 -4.35 4.16
C TYR A 139 12.63 -2.97 3.52
N TYR A 140 13.61 -2.15 3.86
CA TYR A 140 13.80 -0.83 3.23
C TYR A 140 14.21 -0.90 1.75
N ASN A 141 14.57 -2.09 1.24
CA ASN A 141 14.86 -2.30 -0.16
C ASN A 141 13.76 -3.07 -0.89
N ARG A 142 12.66 -3.45 -0.22
CA ARG A 142 11.61 -4.32 -0.78
C ARG A 142 10.27 -3.61 -0.84
N VAL A 143 9.68 -3.58 -2.04
CA VAL A 143 8.45 -2.82 -2.32
C VAL A 143 7.45 -3.65 -3.12
N PRO A 144 6.14 -3.36 -2.99
CA PRO A 144 5.13 -3.98 -3.83
C PRO A 144 5.10 -3.32 -5.20
N SER A 145 5.02 -4.14 -6.25
CA SER A 145 4.95 -3.66 -7.63
C SER A 145 3.93 -4.47 -8.42
N HIS A 146 3.29 -3.85 -9.42
CA HIS A 146 2.64 -4.62 -10.47
C HIS A 146 3.70 -5.38 -11.27
N LYS A 147 3.38 -6.58 -11.74
CA LYS A 147 4.24 -7.34 -12.65
C LYS A 147 4.75 -6.50 -13.83
N GLY A 148 3.88 -5.68 -14.45
CA GLY A 148 4.28 -4.81 -15.56
C GLY A 148 5.29 -3.72 -15.17
N CYS A 149 5.10 -3.09 -14.01
CA CYS A 149 6.03 -2.10 -13.48
C CYS A 149 7.37 -2.75 -13.10
N ASN A 150 7.33 -3.92 -12.45
CA ASN A 150 8.51 -4.68 -12.08
C ASN A 150 9.34 -5.09 -13.32
N VAL A 151 8.69 -5.64 -14.35
CA VAL A 151 9.35 -5.99 -15.62
C VAL A 151 9.93 -4.76 -16.33
N LYS A 152 9.20 -3.63 -16.32
CA LYS A 152 9.68 -2.37 -16.93
C LYS A 152 10.91 -1.83 -16.21
N LYS A 153 10.98 -1.94 -14.88
CA LYS A 153 12.16 -1.59 -14.10
C LYS A 153 13.29 -2.59 -14.33
N SER A 154 13.00 -3.89 -14.28
CA SER A 154 14.00 -4.95 -14.42
C SER A 154 15.19 -4.72 -13.47
N ASP A 155 16.40 -4.95 -13.95
CA ASP A 155 17.67 -4.70 -13.28
C ASP A 155 18.15 -3.23 -13.36
N HIS A 156 17.27 -2.30 -13.72
CA HIS A 156 17.61 -0.88 -13.77
C HIS A 156 17.74 -0.33 -12.35
N LEU A 157 18.92 0.22 -12.05
CA LEU A 157 19.16 1.03 -10.88
C LEU A 157 18.83 2.49 -11.23
N TYR A 158 17.87 3.08 -10.53
CA TYR A 158 17.56 4.49 -10.71
C TYR A 158 18.72 5.38 -10.23
N GLN A 159 18.75 6.63 -10.71
CA GLN A 159 19.72 7.63 -10.24
C GLN A 159 19.66 7.81 -8.72
N LYS A 160 20.79 8.17 -8.10
CA LYS A 160 20.98 8.32 -6.65
C LYS A 160 19.78 8.94 -5.94
N GLN A 161 19.31 10.10 -6.41
CA GLN A 161 18.24 10.84 -5.75
C GLN A 161 16.91 10.08 -5.73
N ALA A 162 16.55 9.43 -6.84
CA ALA A 162 15.33 8.64 -6.93
C ALA A 162 15.42 7.35 -6.11
N THR A 163 16.58 6.68 -6.14
CA THR A 163 16.83 5.48 -5.33
C THR A 163 16.74 5.79 -3.83
N LEU A 164 17.38 6.86 -3.37
CA LEU A 164 17.31 7.29 -1.97
C LEU A 164 15.89 7.68 -1.56
N PHE A 165 15.17 8.40 -2.43
CA PHE A 165 13.76 8.73 -2.20
C PHE A 165 12.91 7.47 -1.97
N TYR A 166 13.00 6.47 -2.86
CA TYR A 166 12.25 5.23 -2.72
C TYR A 166 12.64 4.42 -1.49
N ILE A 167 13.93 4.39 -1.13
CA ILE A 167 14.40 3.72 0.10
C ILE A 167 13.79 4.38 1.34
N GLU A 168 13.77 5.71 1.40
CA GLU A 168 13.14 6.43 2.51
C GLU A 168 11.64 6.18 2.58
N GLU A 169 10.94 6.18 1.45
CA GLU A 169 9.52 5.82 1.43
C GLU A 169 9.29 4.39 1.94
N ALA A 170 10.16 3.44 1.56
CA ALA A 170 10.07 2.06 2.02
C ALA A 170 10.35 1.93 3.52
N ARG A 171 11.34 2.67 4.05
CA ARG A 171 11.65 2.74 5.49
C ARG A 171 10.43 3.15 6.31
N LEU A 172 9.67 4.14 5.85
CA LEU A 172 8.46 4.60 6.53
C LEU A 172 7.36 3.53 6.62
N LYS A 173 7.41 2.47 5.79
CA LYS A 173 6.44 1.37 5.81
C LYS A 173 6.83 0.23 6.74
N ILE A 174 8.11 0.13 7.15
CA ILE A 174 8.62 -0.98 7.96
C ILE A 174 7.77 -1.27 9.20
N PRO A 175 7.44 -0.27 10.06
CA PRO A 175 6.66 -0.55 11.27
C PRO A 175 5.30 -1.20 10.98
N LYS A 176 4.65 -0.79 9.88
CA LYS A 176 3.37 -1.39 9.46
C LYS A 176 3.55 -2.78 8.87
N ILE A 177 4.65 -3.03 8.14
CA ILE A 177 4.95 -4.36 7.61
C ILE A 177 5.10 -5.34 8.77
N GLU A 178 5.92 -4.99 9.77
CA GLU A 178 6.16 -5.81 10.96
C GLU A 178 4.86 -6.04 11.76
N GLU A 179 4.07 -4.97 11.95
CA GLU A 179 2.75 -5.08 12.59
C GLU A 179 1.83 -6.07 11.87
N TYR A 180 1.76 -6.01 10.54
CA TYR A 180 0.94 -6.94 9.75
C TYR A 180 1.51 -8.36 9.79
N GLU A 181 2.82 -8.55 9.69
CA GLU A 181 3.46 -9.87 9.80
C GLU A 181 3.11 -10.53 11.13
N GLN A 182 3.27 -9.80 12.24
CA GLN A 182 2.94 -10.32 13.56
C GLN A 182 1.45 -10.71 13.65
N LYS A 183 0.54 -9.83 13.21
CA LYS A 183 -0.91 -10.12 13.21
C LYS A 183 -1.24 -11.36 12.39
N PHE A 184 -0.59 -11.54 11.26
CA PHE A 184 -0.82 -12.63 10.34
C PHE A 184 -0.25 -13.95 10.85
N GLU A 185 0.96 -13.93 11.41
CA GLU A 185 1.54 -15.07 12.10
C GLU A 185 0.67 -15.52 13.27
N GLU A 186 0.19 -14.59 14.09
CA GLU A 186 -0.69 -14.92 15.23
C GLU A 186 -1.98 -15.61 14.78
N LYS A 187 -2.63 -15.10 13.73
CA LYS A 187 -3.82 -15.74 13.15
C LYS A 187 -3.53 -17.16 12.65
N ILE A 188 -2.39 -17.35 11.99
CA ILE A 188 -1.99 -18.66 11.45
C ILE A 188 -1.63 -19.64 12.56
N LEU A 189 -0.94 -19.20 13.60
CA LEU A 189 -0.55 -20.04 14.73
C LEU A 189 -1.77 -20.58 15.51
N ILE A 190 -2.88 -19.85 15.48
CA ILE A 190 -4.17 -20.28 16.03
C ILE A 190 -4.80 -21.38 15.14
N SER A 191 -4.52 -21.38 13.84
CA SER A 191 -5.02 -22.38 12.89
C SER A 191 -4.03 -23.52 12.69
N GLU A 192 -4.07 -24.55 13.55
CA GLU A 192 -3.14 -25.70 13.47
C GLU A 192 -3.16 -26.38 12.09
N GLU A 193 -4.31 -26.37 11.40
CA GLU A 193 -4.48 -26.87 10.03
C GLU A 193 -3.54 -26.19 9.02
N MET A 194 -3.23 -24.90 9.20
CA MET A 194 -2.35 -24.13 8.34
C MET A 194 -0.86 -24.48 8.52
N LEU A 195 -0.51 -25.10 9.65
CA LEU A 195 0.88 -25.44 10.00
C LEU A 195 1.31 -26.82 9.51
N GLU A 196 0.39 -27.65 9.00
CA GLU A 196 0.66 -29.04 8.63
C GLU A 196 0.45 -29.28 7.13
N GLY A 197 1.29 -30.11 6.51
CA GLY A 197 1.16 -30.49 5.09
C GLY A 197 1.50 -29.39 4.09
N GLU A 198 1.34 -29.69 2.81
CA GLU A 198 1.61 -28.73 1.73
C GLU A 198 0.51 -27.66 1.62
N ILE A 199 0.87 -26.48 1.13
CA ILE A 199 -0.09 -25.42 0.79
C ILE A 199 -0.78 -25.81 -0.52
N ASN A 200 -2.06 -26.12 -0.43
CA ASN A 200 -2.94 -26.35 -1.57
C ASN A 200 -3.90 -25.15 -1.77
N ALA A 201 -4.74 -25.21 -2.82
CA ALA A 201 -5.68 -24.15 -3.13
C ALA A 201 -6.67 -23.84 -1.99
N GLU A 202 -7.10 -24.85 -1.23
CA GLU A 202 -8.03 -24.69 -0.12
C GLU A 202 -7.40 -23.93 1.05
N LYS A 203 -6.18 -24.32 1.47
CA LYS A 203 -5.43 -23.61 2.52
C LYS A 203 -5.08 -22.20 2.11
N LEU A 204 -4.76 -22.00 0.83
CA LEU A 204 -4.49 -20.67 0.30
C LEU A 204 -5.74 -19.77 0.38
N ARG A 205 -6.92 -20.31 0.05
CA ARG A 205 -8.20 -19.60 0.23
C ARG A 205 -8.47 -19.28 1.71
N LYS A 206 -8.31 -20.27 2.61
CA LYS A 206 -8.46 -20.04 4.05
C LYS A 206 -7.50 -18.98 4.57
N PHE A 207 -6.24 -18.98 4.12
CA PHE A 207 -5.28 -17.93 4.41
C PHE A 207 -5.82 -16.56 3.98
N PHE A 208 -6.27 -16.42 2.73
CA PHE A 208 -6.83 -15.17 2.24
C PHE A 208 -8.01 -14.68 3.08
N ASP A 209 -8.94 -15.59 3.40
CA ASP A 209 -10.12 -15.29 4.23
C ASP A 209 -9.71 -14.83 5.66
N MET A 210 -8.79 -15.54 6.31
CA MET A 210 -8.28 -15.22 7.65
C MET A 210 -7.63 -13.83 7.70
N MET A 211 -6.98 -13.44 6.61
CA MET A 211 -6.20 -12.21 6.51
C MET A 211 -7.08 -11.02 6.11
N GLY A 212 -8.39 -11.26 5.92
CA GLY A 212 -9.32 -10.30 5.31
C GLY A 212 -8.95 -9.98 3.87
N VAL A 213 -8.03 -10.72 3.26
CA VAL A 213 -7.64 -10.54 1.87
C VAL A 213 -8.64 -11.34 1.03
N SER A 214 -9.93 -11.08 1.20
CA SER A 214 -10.96 -11.79 0.43
C SER A 214 -10.79 -11.48 -1.06
N TYR A 215 -11.08 -12.48 -1.89
CA TYR A 215 -11.24 -12.31 -3.34
C TYR A 215 -12.39 -11.34 -3.68
N GLU A 216 -13.32 -11.20 -2.75
CA GLU A 216 -14.37 -10.20 -2.82
C GLU A 216 -13.82 -8.87 -2.33
N GLU A 217 -14.09 -7.84 -3.13
CA GLU A 217 -13.85 -6.42 -2.91
C GLU A 217 -13.96 -6.03 -1.43
N GLU A 218 -12.86 -6.14 -0.67
CA GLU A 218 -12.81 -5.48 0.63
C GLU A 218 -13.11 -4.02 0.35
N PRO A 219 -14.19 -3.46 0.93
CA PRO A 219 -14.59 -2.10 0.66
C PRO A 219 -13.36 -1.26 0.94
N ILE A 220 -12.89 -0.55 -0.09
CA ILE A 220 -12.08 0.65 0.10
C ILE A 220 -12.70 1.34 1.29
N ILE A 221 -11.94 1.54 2.38
CA ILE A 221 -12.44 2.21 3.58
C ILE A 221 -13.21 3.41 3.06
N ILE A 222 -14.53 3.31 3.21
CA ILE A 222 -15.45 4.37 2.92
C ILE A 222 -15.11 5.37 4.04
N GLU A 223 -14.07 6.19 3.85
CA GLU A 223 -14.29 7.59 4.16
C GLU A 223 -15.60 7.88 3.46
N VAL A 224 -16.66 8.04 4.24
CA VAL A 224 -17.96 8.43 3.74
C VAL A 224 -17.65 9.59 2.82
N ILE A 225 -17.62 9.33 1.51
CA ILE A 225 -17.62 10.37 0.51
C ILE A 225 -19.03 10.89 0.68
N ASN A 226 -19.15 11.85 1.59
CA ASN A 226 -20.28 12.72 1.73
C ASN A 226 -20.67 13.09 0.30
N GLU A 227 -21.97 13.05 0.01
CA GLU A 227 -22.56 13.43 -1.27
C GLU A 227 -21.90 14.69 -1.87
N SER A 228 -21.50 15.65 -1.02
CA SER A 228 -20.72 16.84 -1.39
C SER A 228 -19.35 16.53 -2.00
N ALA A 229 -18.56 15.61 -1.43
CA ALA A 229 -17.25 15.23 -1.94
C ALA A 229 -17.35 14.44 -3.25
N LEU A 230 -18.42 13.66 -3.43
CA LEU A 230 -18.71 13.01 -4.71
C LEU A 230 -19.10 14.05 -5.76
N LEU A 231 -19.98 15.00 -5.39
CA LEU A 231 -20.41 16.08 -6.26
C LEU A 231 -19.23 16.97 -6.67
N GLU A 232 -18.28 17.23 -5.76
CA GLU A 232 -17.01 17.89 -6.06
C GLU A 232 -16.16 17.10 -7.06
N ASN A 233 -16.07 15.77 -6.91
CA ASN A 233 -15.36 14.93 -7.87
C ASN A 233 -16.05 14.92 -9.24
N ILE A 234 -17.38 14.88 -9.27
CA ILE A 234 -18.18 14.99 -10.51
C ILE A 234 -17.99 16.35 -11.18
N ASN A 235 -18.02 17.45 -10.41
CA ASN A 235 -17.81 18.79 -10.93
C ASN A 235 -16.38 18.99 -11.44
N SER A 236 -15.39 18.47 -10.70
CA SER A 236 -13.98 18.43 -11.11
C SER A 236 -13.80 17.64 -12.41
N PHE A 237 -14.44 16.48 -12.51
CA PHE A 237 -14.46 15.65 -13.72
C PHE A 237 -15.06 16.44 -14.90
N ASN A 238 -16.27 16.99 -14.76
CA ASN A 238 -16.93 17.80 -15.79
C ASN A 238 -16.08 19.02 -16.21
N HIS A 239 -15.47 19.71 -15.24
CA HIS A 239 -14.58 20.84 -15.52
C HIS A 239 -13.38 20.40 -16.36
N HIS A 240 -12.77 19.26 -16.03
CA HIS A 240 -11.68 18.71 -16.81
C HIS A 240 -12.13 18.30 -18.22
N LEU A 241 -13.33 17.75 -18.38
CA LEU A 241 -13.93 17.44 -19.70
C LEU A 241 -14.15 18.68 -20.56
N GLU A 242 -14.67 19.77 -19.98
CA GLU A 242 -14.92 21.01 -20.73
C GLU A 242 -13.61 21.65 -21.21
N ILE A 243 -12.55 21.62 -20.41
CA ILE A 243 -11.25 22.11 -20.89
C ILE A 243 -10.66 21.20 -21.97
N ILE A 244 -10.96 19.89 -21.90
CA ILE A 244 -10.57 18.91 -22.91
C ILE A 244 -11.21 19.23 -24.27
N ARG A 245 -12.48 19.64 -24.28
CA ARG A 245 -13.18 20.05 -25.51
C ARG A 245 -12.58 21.28 -26.19
N GLY A 246 -11.90 22.15 -25.44
CA GLY A 246 -11.40 23.43 -25.95
C GLY A 246 -9.94 23.45 -26.39
N LYS A 247 -9.14 22.39 -26.21
CA LYS A 247 -7.68 22.41 -26.47
C LYS A 247 -7.22 21.15 -27.23
N GLY A 248 -6.15 21.24 -28.02
CA GLY A 248 -5.66 20.12 -28.85
C GLY A 248 -4.81 19.06 -28.10
N PRO A 249 -4.63 17.85 -28.66
CA PRO A 249 -4.27 16.61 -27.95
C PRO A 249 -2.98 16.60 -27.09
N LYS A 250 -2.00 17.46 -27.37
CA LYS A 250 -0.68 17.42 -26.68
C LYS A 250 -0.71 17.94 -25.24
N ALA A 251 -1.75 18.67 -24.83
CA ALA A 251 -1.89 19.17 -23.45
C ALA A 251 -2.56 18.18 -22.47
N PHE A 252 -2.81 16.93 -22.90
CA PHE A 252 -3.85 16.09 -22.31
C PHE A 252 -3.35 14.95 -21.45
N GLU A 253 -2.09 14.52 -21.57
CA GLU A 253 -1.63 13.26 -20.98
C GLU A 253 -1.78 13.26 -19.44
N TRP A 254 -1.30 14.30 -18.74
CA TRP A 254 -1.47 14.42 -17.28
C TRP A 254 -2.94 14.58 -16.86
N ARG A 255 -3.76 15.23 -17.71
CA ARG A 255 -5.19 15.45 -17.43
C ARG A 255 -6.01 14.19 -17.63
N TYR A 256 -5.65 13.37 -18.62
CA TYR A 256 -6.23 12.06 -18.83
C TYR A 256 -5.96 11.16 -17.62
N TYR A 257 -4.74 11.11 -17.10
CA TYR A 257 -4.46 10.34 -15.88
C TYR A 257 -5.25 10.86 -14.67
N LYS A 258 -5.44 12.18 -14.56
CA LYS A 258 -6.29 12.77 -13.54
C LYS A 258 -7.77 12.38 -13.71
N ILE A 259 -8.31 12.49 -14.93
CA ILE A 259 -9.67 12.06 -15.29
C ILE A 259 -9.86 10.58 -15.02
N ARG A 260 -8.87 9.75 -15.38
CA ARG A 260 -8.87 8.30 -15.12
C ARG A 260 -8.91 8.00 -13.62
N ALA A 261 -8.13 8.74 -12.82
CA ALA A 261 -8.13 8.60 -11.37
C ALA A 261 -9.47 9.03 -10.76
N GLU A 262 -10.04 10.16 -11.19
CA GLU A 262 -11.35 10.62 -10.72
C GLU A 262 -12.49 9.70 -11.18
N ALA A 263 -12.47 9.24 -12.43
CA ALA A 263 -13.42 8.29 -12.99
C ALA A 263 -13.37 6.96 -12.22
N ARG A 264 -12.17 6.45 -11.89
CA ARG A 264 -12.01 5.29 -11.00
C ARG A 264 -12.67 5.51 -9.65
N LYS A 265 -12.49 6.68 -9.03
CA LYS A 265 -13.19 6.99 -7.78
C LYS A 265 -14.69 6.90 -7.99
N VAL A 266 -15.25 7.59 -8.99
CA VAL A 266 -16.70 7.61 -9.25
C VAL A 266 -17.25 6.21 -9.56
N PHE A 267 -16.61 5.45 -10.46
CA PHE A 267 -17.10 4.15 -10.91
C PHE A 267 -16.99 3.06 -9.85
N ASN A 268 -15.99 3.11 -8.97
CA ASN A 268 -15.88 2.20 -7.84
C ASN A 268 -17.04 2.36 -6.83
N TYR A 269 -17.82 3.44 -6.91
CA TYR A 269 -19.00 3.67 -6.06
C TYR A 269 -20.33 3.56 -6.83
N TRP A 270 -20.31 3.23 -8.12
CA TRP A 270 -21.49 3.29 -8.98
C TRP A 270 -22.65 2.42 -8.49
N ASP A 271 -22.38 1.17 -8.10
CA ASP A 271 -23.42 0.25 -7.62
C ASP A 271 -24.04 0.64 -6.27
N LYS A 272 -23.48 1.65 -5.59
CA LYS A 272 -23.92 2.11 -4.28
C LYS A 272 -24.65 3.46 -4.32
N ILE A 273 -24.69 4.11 -5.48
CA ILE A 273 -25.18 5.49 -5.60
C ILE A 273 -26.07 5.60 -6.83
N ASN A 274 -27.24 6.22 -6.66
CA ASN A 274 -28.09 6.64 -7.76
C ASN A 274 -27.47 7.90 -8.37
N ILE A 275 -26.41 7.74 -9.18
CA ILE A 275 -25.72 8.87 -9.80
C ILE A 275 -26.66 9.51 -10.83
N ASP A 276 -26.70 10.83 -10.79
CA ASP A 276 -27.59 11.64 -11.62
C ASP A 276 -27.28 11.46 -13.11
N LEU A 277 -28.35 11.41 -13.93
CA LEU A 277 -28.32 11.22 -15.38
C LEU A 277 -27.34 12.15 -16.14
N PRO A 278 -27.10 13.41 -15.73
CA PRO A 278 -26.17 14.30 -16.42
C PRO A 278 -24.71 13.83 -16.46
N VAL A 279 -24.26 13.03 -15.48
CA VAL A 279 -22.89 12.51 -15.45
C VAL A 279 -22.69 11.46 -16.55
N VAL A 280 -23.67 10.56 -16.69
CA VAL A 280 -23.69 9.55 -17.75
C VAL A 280 -23.68 10.22 -19.12
N ASP A 281 -24.51 11.24 -19.30
CA ASP A 281 -24.61 11.95 -20.58
C ASP A 281 -23.31 12.67 -20.95
N ASN A 282 -22.58 13.23 -19.97
CA ASN A 282 -21.28 13.83 -20.21
C ASN A 282 -20.21 12.79 -20.55
N LEU A 283 -20.30 11.60 -19.95
CA LEU A 283 -19.38 10.50 -20.22
C LEU A 283 -19.58 9.91 -21.62
N ILE A 284 -20.84 9.72 -22.04
CA ILE A 284 -21.21 9.30 -23.39
C ILE A 284 -20.68 10.30 -24.41
N LYS A 285 -20.93 11.59 -24.20
CA LYS A 285 -20.44 12.64 -25.11
C LYS A 285 -18.91 12.71 -25.16
N LEU A 286 -18.21 12.38 -24.07
CA LEU A 286 -16.75 12.30 -24.07
C LEU A 286 -16.26 11.10 -24.89
N MET A 287 -16.88 9.94 -24.70
CA MET A 287 -16.55 8.74 -25.45
C MET A 287 -16.78 8.94 -26.94
N ASP A 288 -17.87 9.60 -27.32
CA ASP A 288 -18.17 9.96 -28.71
C ASP A 288 -17.07 10.85 -29.31
N VAL A 289 -16.60 11.87 -28.56
CA VAL A 289 -15.45 12.69 -28.96
C VAL A 289 -14.19 11.85 -29.12
N PHE A 290 -13.89 10.92 -28.21
CA PHE A 290 -12.67 10.11 -28.30
C PHE A 290 -12.71 9.03 -29.38
N ILE A 291 -13.89 8.49 -29.69
CA ILE A 291 -14.09 7.47 -30.73
C ILE A 291 -13.99 8.09 -32.12
N ASN A 292 -14.60 9.27 -32.31
CA ASN A 292 -14.67 9.92 -33.62
C ASN A 292 -13.42 10.75 -33.97
N GLU A 293 -12.47 10.88 -33.06
CA GLU A 293 -11.18 11.51 -33.33
C GLU A 293 -10.23 10.55 -34.09
N GLU A 294 -9.55 11.05 -35.12
CA GLU A 294 -8.53 10.30 -35.88
C GLU A 294 -7.26 10.01 -35.05
N ASN A 295 -7.19 10.54 -33.84
CA ASN A 295 -6.04 10.41 -32.96
C ASN A 295 -6.05 9.07 -32.20
N LYS A 296 -5.15 8.16 -32.58
CA LYS A 296 -4.96 6.83 -31.95
C LYS A 296 -4.76 6.87 -30.43
N ILE A 297 -4.22 7.96 -29.86
CA ILE A 297 -4.05 8.08 -28.40
C ILE A 297 -5.42 8.26 -27.73
N LEU A 298 -6.29 9.09 -28.30
CA LEU A 298 -7.65 9.31 -27.79
C LEU A 298 -8.51 8.04 -27.93
N GLN A 299 -8.33 7.29 -29.01
CA GLN A 299 -8.97 5.97 -29.19
C GLN A 299 -8.49 4.94 -28.16
N ASN A 300 -7.21 4.95 -27.79
CA ASN A 300 -6.73 4.09 -26.70
C ASN A 300 -7.29 4.52 -25.33
N TRP A 301 -7.51 5.82 -25.13
CA TRP A 301 -8.12 6.35 -23.92
C TRP A 301 -9.61 6.01 -23.81
N SER A 302 -10.35 6.00 -24.92
CA SER A 302 -11.74 5.53 -24.91
C SER A 302 -11.82 4.04 -24.58
N ILE A 303 -10.91 3.21 -25.08
CA ILE A 303 -10.81 1.78 -24.71
C ILE A 303 -10.55 1.62 -23.21
N ASP A 304 -9.64 2.42 -22.62
CA ASP A 304 -9.36 2.35 -21.19
C ASP A 304 -10.55 2.84 -20.32
N ILE A 305 -11.25 3.90 -20.73
CA ILE A 305 -12.48 4.34 -20.06
C ILE A 305 -13.58 3.27 -20.19
N LEU A 306 -13.74 2.66 -21.36
CA LEU A 306 -14.63 1.53 -21.57
C LEU A 306 -14.28 0.36 -20.64
N ASN A 307 -12.99 0.04 -20.49
CA ASN A 307 -12.55 -0.99 -19.55
C ASN A 307 -12.88 -0.62 -18.10
N LEU A 308 -12.78 0.67 -17.73
CA LEU A 308 -13.23 1.12 -16.41
C LEU A 308 -14.75 0.97 -16.25
N LEU A 309 -15.54 1.20 -17.30
CA LEU A 309 -16.98 1.00 -17.30
C LEU A 309 -17.39 -0.48 -17.23
N THR A 310 -16.58 -1.40 -17.76
CA THR A 310 -16.85 -2.85 -17.61
C THR A 310 -16.79 -3.31 -16.15
N ALA A 311 -16.14 -2.56 -15.27
CA ALA A 311 -16.16 -2.80 -13.82
C ALA A 311 -17.48 -2.33 -13.15
N ALA A 312 -18.36 -1.64 -13.88
CA ALA A 312 -19.68 -1.19 -13.45
C ALA A 312 -20.76 -1.62 -14.47
N PRO A 313 -21.16 -2.91 -14.51
CA PRO A 313 -21.98 -3.47 -15.58
C PRO A 313 -23.36 -2.79 -15.73
N ASN A 314 -23.96 -2.33 -14.63
CA ASN A 314 -25.22 -1.58 -14.66
C ASN A 314 -25.07 -0.23 -15.39
N LEU A 315 -23.94 0.46 -15.16
CA LEU A 315 -23.63 1.71 -15.87
C LEU A 315 -23.40 1.46 -17.35
N LEU A 316 -22.64 0.41 -17.67
CA LEU A 316 -22.38 0.03 -19.04
C LEU A 316 -23.70 -0.26 -19.77
N GLN A 317 -24.64 -0.94 -19.12
CA GLN A 317 -25.97 -1.19 -19.68
C GLN A 317 -26.75 0.11 -19.91
N ILE A 318 -26.81 1.03 -18.94
CA ILE A 318 -27.46 2.35 -19.12
C ILE A 318 -26.81 3.14 -20.26
N ILE A 319 -25.48 3.12 -20.36
CA ILE A 319 -24.74 3.77 -21.44
C ILE A 319 -25.08 3.13 -22.78
N ILE A 320 -25.13 1.80 -22.86
CA ILE A 320 -25.50 1.08 -24.07
C ILE A 320 -26.93 1.44 -24.48
N GLU A 321 -27.90 1.38 -23.57
CA GLU A 321 -29.31 1.71 -23.83
C GLU A 321 -29.45 3.15 -24.34
N LYS A 322 -28.83 4.13 -23.67
CA LYS A 322 -28.89 5.54 -24.09
C LYS A 322 -28.13 5.83 -25.38
N SER A 323 -26.95 5.23 -25.56
CA SER A 323 -26.15 5.43 -26.78
C SER A 323 -26.82 4.77 -27.97
N TYR A 324 -27.51 3.65 -27.75
CA TYR A 324 -28.31 2.97 -28.76
C TYR A 324 -29.49 3.84 -29.21
N ASP A 325 -30.21 4.46 -28.27
CA ASP A 325 -31.30 5.40 -28.60
C ASP A 325 -30.79 6.64 -29.35
N GLN A 326 -29.64 7.20 -28.95
CA GLN A 326 -29.01 8.33 -29.64
C GLN A 326 -28.51 7.97 -31.03
N LEU A 327 -27.92 6.78 -31.20
CA LEU A 327 -27.48 6.25 -32.49
C LEU A 327 -28.69 5.99 -33.42
N ILE A 328 -29.77 5.38 -32.92
CA ILE A 328 -30.99 5.17 -33.73
C ILE A 328 -31.58 6.50 -34.17
N SER A 329 -31.66 7.51 -33.29
CA SER A 329 -32.20 8.83 -33.65
C SER A 329 -31.38 9.57 -34.72
N HIS A 330 -30.10 9.24 -34.88
CA HIS A 330 -29.23 9.79 -35.93
C HIS A 330 -29.30 8.98 -37.24
N TYR A 331 -29.81 7.74 -37.20
CA TYR A 331 -29.86 6.82 -38.33
C TYR A 331 -31.27 6.51 -38.84
N GLU A 332 -32.33 7.00 -38.21
CA GLU A 332 -33.65 7.04 -38.85
C GLU A 332 -33.60 8.02 -40.03
N PRO A 333 -33.72 7.54 -41.28
CA PRO A 333 -33.88 8.44 -42.40
C PRO A 333 -35.21 9.16 -42.19
N SER A 334 -35.21 10.48 -42.24
CA SER A 334 -36.44 11.28 -42.24
C SER A 334 -37.35 10.81 -43.38
N ILE A 335 -38.39 10.06 -43.04
CA ILE A 335 -39.46 9.61 -43.95
C ILE A 335 -40.46 10.75 -44.14
#